data_AF-A0A545AWS3-F1
#
_entry.id   AF-A0A545AWS3-F1
#
_cell.length_a   1.000
_cell.length_b   1.000
_cell.length_c   1.000
_cell.angle_alpha   90.00
_cell.angle_beta   90.00
_cell.angle_gamma   90.00
#
_symmetry.space_group_name_H-M   'P 1'
#
loop_
_entity.id
_entity.type
_entity.pdbx_description
1 polymer ?
#
loop_
_entity_poly.entity_id
_entity_poly.type
_entity_poly.pdbx_seq_one_letter_code
_entity_poly.pdbx_strand_id
1 'polypeptide(L)'
;MELAVTARYFELFESQGFEPEPSAETSDGRFLYLTFDRPPARDFRLSFDAYIQPSSQLGTDGELRLLSKGKAVATVRFRTWLMP
;
A
#
# COMPACT_ATOMS: atom_id res chain seq x y z
N MET A 1 -11.08 -8.57 2.82
CA MET A 1 -9.63 -8.82 2.96
C MET A 1 -8.99 -7.50 3.32
N GLU A 2 -7.92 -7.48 4.09
CA GLU A 2 -7.31 -6.22 4.52
C GLU A 2 -5.80 -6.24 4.28
N LEU A 3 -5.28 -5.14 3.75
CA LEU A 3 -3.86 -4.88 3.58
C LEU A 3 -3.45 -3.72 4.49
N ALA A 4 -2.30 -3.83 5.13
CA ALA A 4 -1.70 -2.73 5.87
C ALA A 4 -0.36 -2.34 5.23
N VAL A 5 -0.26 -1.10 4.76
CA VAL A 5 0.92 -0.56 4.06
C VAL A 5 1.52 0.55 4.88
N THR A 6 2.85 0.63 4.97
CA THR A 6 3.51 1.72 5.70
C THR A 6 3.04 3.08 5.17
N ALA A 7 2.39 3.89 6.01
CA ALA A 7 1.72 5.12 5.56
C ALA A 7 2.70 6.11 4.92
N ARG A 8 3.87 6.27 5.54
CA ARG A 8 4.96 7.13 5.06
C ARG A 8 5.46 6.76 3.66
N TYR A 9 5.24 5.52 3.20
CA TYR A 9 5.63 5.12 1.85
C TYR A 9 4.90 5.95 0.78
N PHE A 10 3.65 6.32 1.04
CA PHE A 10 2.84 7.10 0.11
C PHE A 10 3.26 8.57 0.01
N GLU A 11 4.05 9.09 0.95
CA GLU A 11 4.62 10.44 0.86
C GLU A 11 5.59 10.58 -0.32
N LEU A 12 6.10 9.47 -0.88
CA LEU A 12 6.90 9.52 -2.10
C LEU A 12 6.09 9.91 -3.34
N PHE A 13 4.76 9.76 -3.29
CA PHE A 13 3.94 9.70 -4.48
C PHE A 13 2.87 10.79 -4.53
N GLU A 14 2.59 11.28 -5.73
CA GLU A 14 1.34 11.96 -6.04
C GLU A 14 0.39 10.87 -6.56
N SER A 15 -0.56 10.45 -5.72
CA SER A 15 -1.40 9.28 -5.99
C SER A 15 -2.52 9.60 -6.96
N GLN A 16 -2.74 8.72 -7.94
CA GLN A 16 -3.93 8.73 -8.80
C GLN A 16 -4.99 7.72 -8.32
N GLY A 17 -4.58 6.67 -7.59
CA GLY A 17 -5.50 5.77 -6.89
C GLY A 17 -5.02 4.33 -6.86
N PHE A 18 -5.87 3.47 -6.30
CA PHE A 18 -5.69 2.01 -6.31
C PHE A 18 -6.66 1.36 -7.29
N GLU A 19 -6.22 0.31 -7.96
CA GLU A 19 -7.07 -0.54 -8.79
C GLU A 19 -6.92 -2.02 -8.36
N PRO A 20 -7.97 -2.64 -7.80
CA PRO A 20 -9.30 -2.07 -7.53
C PRO A 20 -9.28 -1.02 -6.41
N GLU A 21 -10.32 -0.20 -6.32
CA GLU A 21 -10.53 0.71 -5.19
C GLU A 21 -10.82 -0.07 -3.89
N PRO A 22 -10.29 0.37 -2.74
CA PRO A 22 -10.64 -0.22 -1.45
C PRO A 22 -12.09 0.10 -1.08
N SER A 23 -12.81 -0.86 -0.48
CA SER A 23 -14.16 -0.64 0.06
C SER A 23 -14.16 0.15 1.37
N ALA A 24 -13.02 0.20 2.08
CA ALA A 24 -12.79 1.10 3.20
C ALA A 24 -11.29 1.38 3.38
N GLU A 25 -10.98 2.58 3.88
CA GLU A 25 -9.61 3.00 4.19
C GLU A 25 -9.56 3.63 5.59
N THR A 26 -8.51 3.30 6.35
CA THR A 26 -8.22 3.95 7.63
C THR A 26 -6.72 3.99 7.89
N SER A 27 -6.26 4.82 8.82
CA SER A 27 -4.83 4.94 9.16
C SER A 27 -4.65 5.06 10.66
N ASP A 28 -3.61 4.42 11.19
CA ASP A 28 -3.17 4.56 12.59
C ASP A 28 -1.91 5.45 12.72
N GLY A 29 -1.53 6.14 11.65
CA GLY A 29 -0.31 6.96 11.57
C GLY A 29 0.96 6.18 11.23
N ARG A 30 0.98 4.85 11.41
CA ARG A 30 2.09 3.99 10.98
C ARG A 30 1.74 3.22 9.72
N PHE A 31 0.52 2.70 9.65
CA PHE A 31 -0.01 1.95 8.52
C PHE A 31 -1.28 2.58 7.98
N LEU A 32 -1.37 2.58 6.65
CA LEU A 32 -2.62 2.71 5.92
C LEU A 32 -3.24 1.33 5.78
N TYR A 33 -4.47 1.19 6.23
CA TYR A 33 -5.26 -0.03 6.16
C TYR A 33 -6.25 0.10 5.00
N LEU A 34 -6.14 -0.80 4.03
CA LEU A 34 -6.96 -0.88 2.83
C LEU A 34 -7.81 -2.15 2.91
N THR A 35 -9.12 -1.99 3.03
CA THR A 35 -10.06 -3.10 3.00
C THR A 35 -10.59 -3.29 1.59
N PHE A 36 -10.62 -4.55 1.15
CA PHE A 36 -11.17 -4.96 -0.13
C PHE A 36 -12.23 -6.03 0.08
N ASP A 37 -13.27 -5.99 -0.74
CA ASP A 37 -14.21 -7.11 -0.82
C ASP A 37 -13.49 -8.36 -1.34
N ARG A 38 -14.02 -9.54 -0.97
CA ARG A 38 -13.37 -10.79 -1.35
C ARG A 38 -13.44 -10.94 -2.87
N PRO A 39 -12.31 -11.06 -3.58
CA PRO A 39 -12.34 -11.27 -5.02
C PRO A 39 -13.00 -12.63 -5.33
N PRO A 40 -13.76 -12.73 -6.43
CA PRO A 40 -14.34 -14.01 -6.86
C PRO A 40 -13.26 -14.98 -7.37
N ALA A 41 -12.10 -14.45 -7.77
CA ALA A 41 -10.95 -15.22 -8.22
C ALA A 41 -10.10 -15.73 -7.06
N ARG A 42 -9.28 -16.74 -7.33
CA ARG A 42 -8.29 -17.26 -6.36
C ARG A 42 -7.22 -16.24 -6.02
N ASP A 43 -6.79 -15.49 -7.03
CA ASP A 43 -5.68 -14.56 -6.92
C ASP A 43 -6.21 -13.12 -6.86
N PHE A 44 -5.62 -12.30 -5.99
CA PHE A 44 -5.90 -10.89 -5.86
C PHE A 44 -4.73 -10.09 -6.44
N ARG A 45 -5.04 -9.07 -7.25
CA ARG A 45 -4.04 -8.12 -7.77
C ARG A 45 -4.47 -6.71 -7.39
N LEU A 46 -3.55 -5.98 -6.78
CA LEU A 46 -3.68 -4.57 -6.50
C LEU A 46 -2.63 -3.83 -7.33
N SER A 47 -3.08 -2.80 -8.05
CA SER A 47 -2.23 -1.85 -8.74
C SER A 47 -2.32 -0.51 -8.03
N PHE A 48 -1.21 0.20 -7.95
CA PHE A 48 -1.16 1.56 -7.41
C PHE A 48 -0.65 2.47 -8.52
N ASP A 49 -1.52 3.33 -9.03
CA ASP A 49 -1.16 4.29 -10.07
C ASP A 49 -0.74 5.61 -9.42
N ALA A 50 0.49 6.02 -9.69
CA ALA A 50 1.09 7.18 -9.06
C ALA A 50 2.32 7.68 -9.81
N TYR A 51 2.61 8.97 -9.61
CA TYR A 51 3.87 9.60 -9.98
C TYR A 51 4.71 9.83 -8.73
N ILE A 52 6.04 9.90 -8.87
CA ILE A 52 6.91 10.37 -7.79
C ILE A 52 6.69 11.87 -7.60
N GLN A 53 6.49 12.31 -6.36
CA GLN A 53 6.37 13.73 -6.06
C GLN A 53 7.66 14.47 -6.42
N PRO A 54 7.60 15.66 -7.03
CA PRO A 54 8.81 16.44 -7.36
C PRO A 54 9.69 16.76 -6.14
N SER A 55 9.09 16.89 -4.95
CA SER A 55 9.80 17.11 -3.68
C SER A 55 10.51 15.87 -3.14
N SER A 56 10.18 14.67 -3.65
CA SER A 56 10.74 13.41 -3.19
C SER A 56 12.04 13.10 -3.94
N GLN A 57 13.15 13.53 -3.33
CA GLN A 57 14.50 13.35 -3.87
C GLN A 57 15.18 12.08 -3.32
N LEU A 58 14.59 11.44 -2.32
CA LEU A 58 15.10 10.23 -1.68
C LEU A 58 14.02 9.16 -1.73
N GLY A 59 14.43 7.94 -2.06
CA GLY A 59 13.57 6.78 -1.91
C GLY A 59 13.32 6.44 -0.43
N THR A 60 12.42 5.49 -0.18
CA THR A 60 12.09 5.05 1.17
C THR A 60 11.81 3.55 1.21
N ASP A 61 11.96 2.97 2.40
CA ASP A 61 11.60 1.59 2.67
C ASP A 61 10.11 1.52 3.04
N GLY A 62 9.47 0.41 2.70
CA GLY A 62 8.08 0.16 3.04
C GLY A 62 7.81 -1.30 3.41
N GLU A 63 6.71 -1.49 4.11
CA GLU A 63 6.21 -2.80 4.51
C GLU A 63 4.73 -2.91 4.14
N LEU A 64 4.36 -4.03 3.51
CA LEU A 64 3.00 -4.45 3.18
C LEU A 64 2.67 -5.72 3.97
N ARG A 65 1.54 -5.73 4.67
CA ARG A 65 1.03 -6.87 5.41
C ARG A 65 -0.32 -7.30 4.87
N LEU A 66 -0.50 -8.60 4.68
CA LEU A 66 -1.83 -9.19 4.49
C LEU A 66 -2.41 -9.54 5.85
N LEU A 67 -3.58 -8.97 6.17
CA LEU A 67 -4.27 -9.21 7.43
C LEU A 67 -5.43 -10.19 7.25
N SER A 68 -5.56 -11.12 8.19
CA SER A 68 -6.72 -12.00 8.34
C SER A 68 -7.18 -11.96 9.79
N LYS A 69 -8.43 -11.55 10.02
CA LYS A 69 -9.01 -11.38 11.35
C LYS A 69 -8.13 -10.50 12.27
N GLY A 70 -7.62 -9.38 11.73
CA GLY A 70 -6.77 -8.42 12.47
C GLY A 70 -5.34 -8.89 12.76
N LYS A 71 -4.91 -10.04 12.20
CA LYS A 71 -3.54 -10.56 12.38
C LYS A 71 -2.82 -10.65 11.04
N ALA A 72 -1.55 -10.26 11.02
CA ALA A 72 -0.71 -10.42 9.83
C ALA A 72 -0.47 -11.91 9.55
N VAL A 73 -0.84 -12.36 8.36
CA VAL A 73 -0.62 -13.74 7.88
C VAL A 73 0.49 -13.82 6.83
N ALA A 74 0.82 -12.69 6.21
CA ALA A 74 2.00 -12.54 5.35
C ALA A 74 2.54 -11.11 5.45
N THR A 75 3.83 -10.94 5.21
CA THR A 75 4.49 -9.63 5.23
C THR A 75 5.55 -9.59 4.13
N VAL A 76 5.55 -8.49 3.38
CA VAL A 76 6.55 -8.18 2.37
C VAL A 76 7.19 -6.85 2.75
N ARG A 77 8.52 -6.81 2.73
CA ARG A 77 9.30 -5.59 2.88
C ARG A 77 9.92 -5.25 1.54
N PHE A 78 9.92 -3.97 1.21
CA PHE A 78 10.48 -3.48 -0.03
C PHE A 78 11.25 -2.18 0.21
N ARG A 79 12.18 -1.92 -0.70
CA ARG A 79 12.99 -0.70 -0.74
C ARG A 79 12.84 -0.07 -2.09
N THR A 80 12.50 1.21 -2.11
CA THR A 80 12.46 2.02 -3.33
C THR A 80 13.68 2.93 -3.36
N TRP A 81 14.40 2.91 -4.49
CA TRP A 81 15.48 3.85 -4.78
C TRP A 81 15.04 4.81 -5.86
N LEU A 82 15.31 6.10 -5.66
CA LEU A 82 15.15 7.14 -6.67
C LEU A 82 16.53 7.48 -7.20
N MET A 83 16.70 7.49 -8.51
CA MET A 83 17.93 7.88 -9.17
C MET A 83 17.66 9.11 -10.05
N PRO A 84 18.61 10.06 -10.15
CA PRO A 84 18.49 11.25 -10.98
C PRO A 84 18.33 10.93 -12.48
#